data_AF-A0A843GGX3-F1
#
_entry.id   AF-A0A843GGX3-F1
#
_cell.length_a   1.000
_cell.length_b   1.000
_cell.length_c   1.000
_cell.angle_alpha   90.00
_cell.angle_beta   90.00
_cell.angle_gamma   90.00
#
_symmetry.space_group_name_H-M   'P 1'
#
loop_
_entity.id
_entity.type
_entity.pdbx_description
1 polymer ?
#
loop_
_entity_poly.entity_id
_entity_poly.type
_entity_poly.pdbx_seq_one_letter_code
_entity_poly.pdbx_strand_id
1 'polypeptide(L)'
;MANDSILERVKNALGITDDYQDDTLTEYVNEVIDFLKEAGVKEQNITIGVITRGVADLWSYGANDGNLSSYFIQRASQLALK
;
A
#
# COMPACT_ATOMS: atom_id res chain seq x y z
N MET A 1 3.00 13.68 3.05
CA MET A 1 3.03 13.00 4.37
C MET A 1 4.45 12.48 4.57
N ALA A 2 5.04 12.53 5.77
CA ALA A 2 6.39 12.00 5.96
C ALA A 2 6.35 10.46 5.91
N ASN A 3 7.17 9.84 5.06
CA ASN A 3 7.14 8.39 4.78
C ASN A 3 7.30 7.53 6.04
N ASP A 4 8.12 7.95 7.00
CA ASP A 4 8.36 7.21 8.25
C ASP A 4 7.06 6.99 9.04
N SER A 5 6.17 8.00 9.06
CA SER A 5 4.85 7.89 9.69
C SER A 5 3.87 6.99 8.94
N ILE A 6 4.08 6.77 7.64
CA ILE A 6 3.26 5.87 6.83
C ILE A 6 3.72 4.43 7.08
N LEU A 7 5.02 4.17 7.03
CA LEU A 7 5.60 2.85 7.25
C LEU A 7 5.18 2.29 8.61
N GLU A 8 5.32 3.06 9.69
CA GLU A 8 4.94 2.62 11.04
C GLU A 8 3.44 2.24 11.11
N ARG A 9 2.57 3.04 10.48
CA ARG A 9 1.13 2.77 10.45
C ARG A 9 0.79 1.53 9.61
N VAL A 10 1.50 1.31 8.51
CA VAL A 10 1.35 0.11 7.69
C VAL A 10 1.82 -1.12 8.46
N LYS A 11 2.98 -1.09 9.11
CA LYS A 11 3.51 -2.17 9.96
C LYS A 11 2.52 -2.54 11.07
N ASN A 12 2.03 -1.55 11.80
CA ASN A 12 1.03 -1.74 12.85
C ASN A 12 -0.26 -2.38 12.32
N ALA A 13 -0.70 -2.01 11.11
CA ALA A 13 -1.89 -2.59 10.49
C ALA A 13 -1.68 -4.02 9.95
N LEU A 14 -0.44 -4.40 9.62
CA LEU A 14 -0.07 -5.75 9.21
C LEU A 14 0.35 -6.66 10.38
N GLY A 15 0.46 -6.11 11.59
CA GLY A 15 0.94 -6.84 12.77
C GLY A 15 2.44 -7.11 12.78
N ILE A 16 3.23 -6.32 12.04
CA ILE A 16 4.70 -6.42 11.97
C ILE A 16 5.29 -5.55 13.07
N THR A 17 6.09 -6.14 13.96
CA THR A 17 6.62 -5.45 15.16
C THR A 17 8.13 -5.21 15.12
N ASP A 18 8.88 -5.98 14.33
CA ASP A 18 10.33 -5.78 14.14
C ASP A 18 10.61 -4.88 12.94
N ASP A 19 11.88 -4.54 12.73
CA ASP A 19 12.39 -3.66 11.69
C ASP A 19 13.16 -4.40 10.58
N TYR A 20 13.17 -5.73 10.59
CA TYR A 20 14.03 -6.54 9.71
C TYR A 20 13.75 -6.29 8.22
N GLN A 21 12.52 -5.93 7.87
CA GLN A 21 12.12 -5.70 6.49
C GLN A 21 11.62 -4.27 6.23
N ASP A 22 12.05 -3.29 7.03
CA ASP A 22 11.62 -1.90 6.88
C ASP A 22 11.99 -1.31 5.52
N ASP A 23 13.18 -1.62 5.00
CA ASP A 23 13.60 -1.20 3.66
C ASP A 23 12.66 -1.78 2.58
N THR A 24 12.36 -3.08 2.66
CA THR A 24 11.47 -3.75 1.69
C THR A 24 10.02 -3.22 1.78
N LEU A 25 9.50 -3.04 2.99
CA LEU A 25 8.16 -2.46 3.20
C LEU A 25 8.09 -1.02 2.71
N THR A 26 9.16 -0.25 2.85
CA THR A 26 9.24 1.13 2.36
C THR A 26 9.12 1.17 0.84
N GLU A 27 9.81 0.28 0.12
CA GLU A 27 9.68 0.18 -1.34
C GLU A 27 8.25 -0.17 -1.77
N TYR A 28 7.59 -1.13 -1.10
CA TYR A 28 6.19 -1.44 -1.41
C TYR A 28 5.22 -0.30 -1.07
N VAL A 29 5.47 0.44 0.01
CA VAL A 29 4.68 1.63 0.33
C VAL A 29 4.79 2.66 -0.80
N ASN A 30 6.01 2.93 -1.27
CA ASN A 30 6.28 3.86 -2.36
C ASN A 30 5.59 3.40 -3.65
N GLU A 31 5.78 2.14 -4.03
CA GLU A 31 5.17 1.54 -5.22
C GLU A 31 3.64 1.67 -5.20
N VAL A 32 2.99 1.37 -4.07
CA VAL A 32 1.54 1.47 -3.94
C VAL A 32 1.05 2.92 -4.04
N ILE A 33 1.79 3.87 -3.45
CA ILE A 33 1.46 5.30 -3.54
C ILE A 33 1.57 5.77 -5.00
N ASP A 34 2.64 5.40 -5.69
CA ASP A 34 2.89 5.81 -7.07
C ASP A 34 1.88 5.16 -8.03
N PHE A 35 1.58 3.87 -7.86
CA PHE A 35 0.50 3.18 -8.57
C PHE A 35 -0.83 3.94 -8.46
N LEU A 36 -1.21 4.35 -7.24
CA LEU A 36 -2.47 5.07 -7.01
C LEU A 36 -2.46 6.45 -7.69
N LYS A 37 -1.34 7.19 -7.59
CA LYS A 37 -1.20 8.50 -8.24
C LYS A 37 -1.28 8.38 -9.76
N GLU A 38 -0.58 7.42 -10.36
CA GLU A 38 -0.58 7.16 -11.80
C GLU A 38 -1.94 6.68 -12.30
N ALA A 39 -2.67 5.92 -11.47
CA ALA A 39 -4.06 5.55 -11.75
C ALA A 39 -5.05 6.73 -11.67
N GLY A 40 -4.60 7.94 -11.31
CA GLY A 40 -5.41 9.15 -11.23
C GLY A 40 -6.05 9.42 -9.87
N VAL A 41 -5.64 8.71 -8.81
CA VAL A 41 -6.14 8.98 -7.45
C VAL A 41 -5.51 10.26 -6.90
N LYS A 42 -6.35 11.24 -6.56
CA LYS A 42 -5.92 12.49 -5.92
C LYS A 42 -5.27 12.21 -4.56
N GLU A 43 -4.20 12.93 -4.21
CA GLU A 43 -3.43 12.67 -2.98
C GLU A 43 -4.29 12.67 -1.71
N GLN A 44 -5.27 13.56 -1.60
CA GLN A 44 -6.19 13.60 -0.45
C GLN A 44 -7.10 12.36 -0.31
N ASN A 45 -7.23 11.56 -1.38
CA ASN A 45 -8.01 10.32 -1.38
C ASN A 45 -7.14 9.09 -1.07
N ILE A 46 -5.80 9.22 -1.04
CA ILE A 46 -4.88 8.15 -0.67
C ILE A 46 -4.89 8.02 0.85
N THR A 47 -5.35 6.87 1.34
CA THR A 47 -5.49 6.59 2.77
C THR A 47 -4.56 5.46 3.20
N ILE A 48 -4.19 5.42 4.48
CA ILE A 48 -3.40 4.30 5.02
C ILE A 48 -4.07 2.96 4.73
N GLY A 49 -5.40 2.84 4.80
CA GLY A 49 -6.07 1.57 4.54
C GLY A 49 -5.88 1.05 3.10
N VAL A 50 -5.90 1.92 2.09
CA VAL A 50 -5.63 1.48 0.71
C VAL A 50 -4.14 1.17 0.51
N ILE A 51 -3.24 1.94 1.13
CA ILE A 51 -1.81 1.65 1.12
C ILE A 51 -1.53 0.29 1.76
N THR A 52 -2.02 0.05 2.98
CA THR A 52 -1.86 -1.22 3.69
C THR A 52 -2.40 -2.40 2.88
N ARG A 53 -3.53 -2.25 2.19
CA ARG A 53 -4.06 -3.33 1.34
C ARG A 53 -3.14 -3.61 0.14
N GLY A 54 -2.67 -2.57 -0.54
CA GLY A 54 -1.73 -2.72 -1.66
C GLY A 54 -0.41 -3.33 -1.21
N VAL A 55 0.14 -2.85 -0.08
CA VAL A 55 1.34 -3.42 0.52
C VAL A 55 1.08 -4.87 0.88
N ALA A 56 -0.03 -5.22 1.53
CA ALA A 56 -0.37 -6.61 1.84
C ALA A 56 -0.55 -7.51 0.60
N ASP A 57 -0.88 -6.96 -0.56
CA ASP A 57 -0.99 -7.70 -1.82
C ASP A 57 0.39 -7.96 -2.45
N LEU A 58 1.28 -6.94 -2.44
CA LEU A 58 2.66 -7.07 -2.92
C LEU A 58 3.55 -7.84 -1.94
N TRP A 59 3.26 -7.67 -0.65
CA TRP A 59 3.94 -8.28 0.47
C TRP A 59 3.55 -9.74 0.55
N SER A 60 4.27 -10.59 -0.16
CA SER A 60 4.13 -11.99 0.14
C SER A 60 5.20 -12.95 -0.32
N TYR A 61 5.43 -13.90 0.58
CA TYR A 61 5.69 -15.30 0.27
C TYR A 61 4.42 -16.06 -0.24
N GLY A 62 3.54 -15.45 -1.06
CA GLY A 62 2.46 -16.17 -1.77
C GLY A 62 0.98 -15.69 -1.70
N ALA A 63 0.64 -14.54 -1.14
CA ALA A 63 -0.68 -13.94 -1.34
C ALA A 63 -0.72 -13.32 -2.75
N ASN A 64 -1.48 -13.95 -3.65
CA ASN A 64 -1.59 -13.60 -5.07
C ASN A 64 -0.28 -13.63 -5.89
N ASP A 65 0.78 -14.31 -5.46
CA ASP A 65 2.03 -14.41 -6.23
C ASP A 65 2.67 -13.03 -6.53
N GLY A 66 2.56 -12.09 -5.58
CA GLY A 66 3.03 -10.71 -5.74
C GLY A 66 2.12 -9.81 -6.59
N ASN A 67 0.91 -10.28 -6.94
CA ASN A 67 -0.04 -9.50 -7.73
C ASN A 67 -1.05 -8.74 -6.86
N LEU A 68 -1.40 -7.53 -7.30
CA LEU A 68 -2.48 -6.74 -6.71
C LEU A 68 -3.83 -7.47 -6.81
N SER A 69 -4.56 -7.51 -5.70
CA SER A 69 -5.86 -8.20 -5.64
C SER A 69 -6.94 -7.46 -6.45
N SER A 70 -7.92 -8.20 -6.95
CA SER A 70 -9.08 -7.58 -7.63
C SER A 70 -9.80 -6.57 -6.73
N TYR A 71 -9.80 -6.78 -5.42
CA TYR A 71 -10.33 -5.82 -4.45
C TYR A 71 -9.53 -4.52 -4.42
N PHE A 72 -8.19 -4.60 -4.37
CA PHE A 72 -7.33 -3.41 -4.42
C PHE A 72 -7.56 -2.63 -5.72
N ILE A 73 -7.60 -3.33 -6.86
CA ILE A 73 -7.87 -2.70 -8.17
C ILE A 73 -9.23 -1.99 -8.18
N GLN A 74 -10.30 -2.66 -7.70
CA GLN A 74 -11.63 -2.02 -7.60
C GLN A 74 -11.61 -0.77 -6.71
N ARG A 75 -10.90 -0.83 -5.58
CA ARG A 75 -10.81 0.30 -4.66
C ARG A 75 -10.01 1.46 -5.25
N ALA A 76 -8.90 1.18 -5.93
CA ALA A 76 -8.12 2.19 -6.66
C ALA A 76 -8.99 2.88 -7.73
N SER A 77 -9.75 2.12 -8.52
CA SER A 77 -10.68 2.68 -9.52
C SER A 77 -11.76 3.56 -8.89
N GLN A 78 -12.37 3.13 -7.77
CA GLN A 78 -13.35 3.94 -7.04
C GLN A 78 -12.77 5.27 -6.56
N LEU A 79 -11.51 5.27 -6.11
CA LEU A 79 -10.84 6.48 -5.62
C LEU A 79 -10.41 7.42 -6.76
N ALA A 80 -10.06 6.86 -7.92
CA ALA A 80 -9.68 7.62 -9.11
C ALA A 80 -10.90 8.32 -9.75
N LEU A 81 -12.06 7.68 -9.72
CA LEU A 81 -13.32 8.21 -10.28
C LEU A 81 -14.07 9.18 -9.34
N LYS A 82 -13.50 9.51 -8.18
CA LYS A 82 -14.11 10.36 -7.15
C LYS A 82 -13.75 11.85 -7.30
#